data_AF-A0A3D1CTU6-F1
#
_entry.id   AF-A0A3D1CTU6-F1
#
_cell.length_a   1.000
_cell.length_b   1.000
_cell.length_c   1.000
_cell.angle_alpha   90.00
_cell.angle_beta   90.00
_cell.angle_gamma   90.00
#
_symmetry.space_group_name_H-M   'P 1'
#
loop_
_entity.id
_entity.type
_entity.pdbx_description
1 polymer ?
#
loop_
_entity_poly.entity_id
_entity_poly.type
_entity_poly.pdbx_seq_one_letter_code
_entity_poly.pdbx_strand_id
1 'polypeptide(L)'
;MIHFDTYRSQPKMIHWLLSRSNLGAMALGVIAVGSWFYVHLNWPDQYVYLTICDVGQGDAILIHQGFRQVLIDSSQDDRVLRCLDRNLPPWDHELDLVLITHYDRDHVGGLVSILGIYRVLNLVADDPPQAFTEANPEF
;
A
#
# COMPACT_ATOMS: atom_id res chain seq x y z
N MET A 1 81.70 10.46 -6.93
CA MET A 1 80.49 11.31 -6.99
C MET A 1 79.33 10.37 -7.26
N ILE A 2 78.60 9.95 -6.23
CA ILE A 2 77.58 8.90 -6.32
C ILE A 2 76.22 9.59 -6.46
N HIS A 3 75.53 9.32 -7.56
CA HIS A 3 74.18 9.82 -7.87
C HIS A 3 73.16 8.91 -7.18
N PHE A 4 72.29 9.47 -6.33
CA PHE A 4 71.16 8.77 -5.74
C PHE A 4 69.88 9.19 -6.47
N ASP A 5 69.35 8.31 -7.31
CA ASP A 5 68.00 8.43 -7.84
C ASP A 5 66.99 8.05 -6.75
N THR A 6 66.29 9.04 -6.21
CA THR A 6 65.15 8.80 -5.31
C THR A 6 63.94 8.35 -6.12
N TYR A 7 63.69 7.03 -6.11
CA TYR A 7 62.46 6.42 -6.62
C TYR A 7 61.27 6.86 -5.76
N ARG A 8 60.53 7.87 -6.22
CA ARG A 8 59.29 8.37 -5.58
C ARG A 8 58.14 7.41 -5.90
N SER A 9 57.97 6.38 -5.07
CA SER A 9 56.81 5.50 -5.13
C SER A 9 55.57 6.23 -4.61
N GLN A 10 54.64 6.54 -5.51
CA GLN A 10 53.32 7.04 -5.14
C GLN A 10 52.55 5.92 -4.41
N PRO A 11 52.04 6.11 -3.18
CA PRO A 11 51.34 5.06 -2.46
C PRO A 11 50.01 4.77 -3.16
N LYS A 12 49.91 3.58 -3.79
CA LYS A 12 48.66 3.02 -4.37
C LYS A 12 47.48 2.96 -3.38
N MET A 13 47.75 3.22 -2.09
CA MET A 13 46.80 3.19 -0.99
C MET A 13 45.72 4.29 -1.07
N ILE A 14 46.02 5.47 -1.64
CA ILE A 14 45.07 6.60 -1.71
C ILE A 14 43.94 6.33 -2.71
N HIS A 15 44.24 5.67 -3.84
CA HIS A 15 43.22 5.28 -4.82
C HIS A 15 42.30 4.14 -4.33
N TRP A 16 42.78 3.28 -3.43
CA TRP A 16 41.99 2.18 -2.87
C TRP A 16 40.96 2.65 -1.83
N LEU A 17 41.26 3.72 -1.08
CA LEU A 17 40.34 4.32 -0.11
C LEU A 17 39.21 5.12 -0.81
N LEU A 18 39.48 5.72 -1.96
CA LEU A 18 38.49 6.47 -2.75
C LEU A 18 37.66 5.60 -3.71
N SER A 19 38.06 4.35 -3.98
CA SER A 19 37.30 3.46 -4.88
C SER A 19 36.15 2.70 -4.21
N ARG A 20 36.10 2.68 -2.87
CA ARG A 20 35.06 1.97 -2.09
C ARG A 20 33.81 2.81 -1.83
N SER A 21 33.91 4.13 -1.80
CA SER A 21 32.76 5.04 -1.61
C SER A 21 31.80 5.08 -2.79
N ASN A 22 32.27 4.81 -4.00
CA ASN A 22 31.46 4.90 -5.22
C ASN A 22 30.47 3.74 -5.37
N LEU A 23 30.80 2.54 -4.87
CA LEU A 23 29.91 1.37 -4.96
C LEU A 23 28.64 1.55 -4.12
N GLY A 24 28.77 2.09 -2.90
CA GLY A 24 27.61 2.40 -2.05
C GLY A 24 26.71 3.47 -2.67
N ALA A 25 27.31 4.54 -3.21
CA ALA A 25 26.57 5.58 -3.91
C ALA A 25 25.84 5.07 -5.16
N MET A 26 26.49 4.19 -5.95
CA MET A 26 25.85 3.55 -7.11
C MET A 26 24.70 2.64 -6.69
N ALA A 27 24.86 1.83 -5.63
CA ALA A 27 23.79 0.97 -5.13
C ALA A 27 22.57 1.78 -4.67
N LEU A 28 22.78 2.87 -3.91
CA LEU A 28 21.72 3.79 -3.52
C LEU A 28 21.04 4.44 -4.73
N GLY A 29 21.81 4.82 -5.74
CA GLY A 29 21.28 5.36 -7.00
C GLY A 29 20.37 4.36 -7.73
N VAL A 30 20.78 3.08 -7.81
CA VAL A 30 19.97 2.02 -8.42
C VAL A 30 18.69 1.78 -7.63
N ILE A 31 18.76 1.75 -6.30
CA ILE A 31 17.56 1.60 -5.44
C ILE A 31 16.62 2.78 -5.65
N ALA A 32 17.12 4.02 -5.63
CA ALA A 32 16.31 5.21 -5.81
C ALA A 32 15.61 5.24 -7.17
N VAL A 33 16.33 4.93 -8.26
CA VAL A 33 15.75 4.85 -9.61
C VAL A 33 14.73 3.71 -9.70
N GLY A 34 15.03 2.55 -9.10
CA GLY A 34 14.12 1.42 -9.04
C GLY A 34 12.82 1.74 -8.29
N SER A 35 12.91 2.38 -7.12
CA SER A 35 11.75 2.83 -6.35
C SER A 35 10.95 3.89 -7.09
N TRP A 36 11.61 4.88 -7.70
CA TRP A 36 10.94 5.89 -8.52
C TRP A 36 10.18 5.26 -9.69
N PHE A 37 10.82 4.34 -10.41
CA PHE A 37 10.20 3.62 -11.52
C PHE A 37 9.02 2.77 -11.04
N TYR A 38 9.16 2.06 -9.93
CA TYR A 38 8.08 1.28 -9.32
C TYR A 38 6.87 2.14 -8.93
N VAL A 39 7.11 3.30 -8.32
CA VAL A 39 6.05 4.25 -7.97
C VAL A 39 5.33 4.75 -9.22
N HIS A 40 6.08 5.09 -10.26
CA HIS A 40 5.48 5.56 -11.52
C HIS A 40 4.66 4.49 -12.24
N LEU A 41 5.08 3.22 -12.20
CA LEU A 41 4.34 2.13 -12.83
C LEU A 41 3.04 1.75 -12.10
N ASN A 42 2.96 2.00 -10.79
CA ASN A 42 1.76 1.71 -10.00
C ASN A 42 1.02 3.01 -9.61
N TRP A 43 1.30 4.12 -10.29
CA TRP A 43 0.54 5.36 -10.08
C TRP A 43 -0.83 5.21 -10.73
N PRO A 44 -1.94 5.43 -10.00
CA PRO A 44 -3.27 5.20 -10.53
C PRO A 44 -3.61 6.26 -11.58
N ASP A 45 -4.21 5.82 -12.69
CA ASP A 45 -4.72 6.73 -13.71
C ASP A 45 -6.05 7.38 -13.28
N GLN A 46 -6.69 8.13 -14.19
CA GLN A 46 -7.91 8.88 -13.89
C GLN A 46 -9.17 8.25 -14.51
N TYR A 47 -9.11 6.99 -14.96
CA TYR A 47 -10.30 6.24 -15.34
C TYR A 47 -11.08 5.77 -14.12
N VAL A 48 -12.36 5.51 -14.32
CA VAL A 48 -13.22 4.92 -13.28
C VAL A 48 -13.20 3.41 -13.47
N TYR A 49 -12.82 2.71 -12.42
CA TYR A 49 -12.86 1.26 -12.33
C TYR A 49 -13.98 0.83 -11.40
N LEU A 50 -14.72 -0.18 -11.83
CA LEU A 50 -15.68 -0.90 -11.01
C LEU A 50 -15.23 -2.36 -10.96
N THR A 51 -14.84 -2.81 -9.77
CA THR A 51 -14.33 -4.14 -9.52
C THR A 51 -15.29 -4.88 -8.60
N ILE A 52 -15.90 -5.95 -9.11
CA ILE A 52 -16.64 -6.91 -8.28
C ILE A 52 -15.62 -7.88 -7.71
N CYS A 53 -15.46 -7.89 -6.40
CA CYS A 53 -14.42 -8.66 -5.74
C CYS A 53 -14.81 -10.14 -5.62
N ASP A 54 -13.88 -11.04 -5.93
CA ASP A 54 -14.02 -12.46 -5.64
C ASP A 54 -13.73 -12.74 -4.16
N VAL A 55 -14.79 -12.67 -3.36
CA VAL A 55 -14.77 -12.82 -1.89
C VAL A 55 -15.50 -14.09 -1.42
N GLY A 56 -15.84 -14.99 -2.34
CA GLY A 56 -16.58 -16.21 -2.01
C GLY A 56 -18.06 -15.95 -1.74
N GLN A 57 -18.44 -15.85 -0.46
CA GLN A 57 -19.83 -15.61 -0.05
C GLN A 57 -20.04 -14.13 0.30
N GLY A 58 -21.18 -13.59 -0.14
CA GLY A 58 -21.58 -12.21 0.07
C GLY A 58 -20.98 -11.25 -0.95
N ASP A 59 -21.07 -9.94 -0.66
CA ASP A 59 -20.69 -8.90 -1.61
C ASP A 59 -19.49 -8.07 -1.15
N ALA A 60 -18.72 -7.63 -2.14
CA ALA A 60 -17.72 -6.59 -2.01
C ALA A 60 -17.47 -5.97 -3.39
N ILE A 61 -17.69 -4.67 -3.52
CA ILE A 61 -17.53 -3.92 -4.77
C ILE A 61 -16.63 -2.72 -4.50
N LEU A 62 -15.49 -2.66 -5.21
CA LEU A 62 -14.59 -1.52 -5.18
C LEU A 62 -14.87 -0.64 -6.40
N ILE A 63 -15.08 0.65 -6.16
CA ILE A 63 -15.13 1.69 -7.18
C ILE A 63 -13.97 2.64 -6.92
N HIS A 64 -13.14 2.90 -7.91
CA HIS A 64 -12.07 3.88 -7.75
C HIS A 64 -11.78 4.71 -9.00
N GLN A 65 -11.25 5.90 -8.78
CA GLN A 65 -10.72 6.81 -9.80
C GLN A 65 -9.51 7.56 -9.23
N GLY A 66 -8.31 7.30 -9.75
CA GLY A 66 -7.10 7.78 -9.12
C GLY A 66 -7.00 7.26 -7.68
N PHE A 67 -6.85 8.20 -6.74
CA PHE A 67 -6.83 7.92 -5.30
C PHE A 67 -8.21 8.02 -4.64
N ARG A 68 -9.28 8.28 -5.41
CA ARG A 68 -10.65 8.31 -4.85
C ARG A 68 -11.24 6.91 -4.85
N GLN A 69 -11.67 6.44 -3.68
CA GLN A 69 -11.96 5.02 -3.45
C GLN A 69 -13.22 4.85 -2.61
N VAL A 70 -14.16 4.10 -3.16
CA VAL A 70 -15.40 3.70 -2.49
C VAL A 70 -15.46 2.18 -2.46
N LEU A 71 -15.68 1.63 -1.28
CA LEU A 71 -15.95 0.21 -1.08
C LEU A 71 -17.41 0.03 -0.66
N ILE A 72 -18.12 -0.89 -1.32
CA ILE A 72 -19.47 -1.30 -0.96
C ILE A 72 -19.40 -2.73 -0.46
N ASP A 73 -19.82 -2.97 0.78
CA ASP A 73 -19.71 -4.23 1.51
C ASP A 73 -18.27 -4.78 1.66
N SER A 74 -18.12 -5.77 2.52
CA SER A 74 -16.82 -6.28 2.97
C SER A 74 -16.73 -7.81 3.07
N SER A 75 -17.73 -8.55 2.58
CA SER A 75 -17.84 -10.00 2.72
C SER A 75 -17.81 -10.49 4.19
N GLN A 76 -17.74 -11.81 4.38
CA GLN A 76 -17.70 -12.51 5.67
C GLN A 76 -16.34 -12.53 6.38
N ASP A 77 -15.26 -12.24 5.67
CA ASP A 77 -13.88 -12.44 6.12
C ASP A 77 -12.90 -11.48 5.43
N ASP A 78 -11.59 -11.71 5.63
CA ASP A 78 -10.50 -10.86 5.17
C ASP A 78 -10.25 -10.91 3.65
N ARG A 79 -11.02 -11.69 2.89
CA ARG A 79 -10.79 -11.88 1.45
C ARG A 79 -10.95 -10.59 0.66
N VAL A 80 -11.74 -9.64 1.15
CA VAL A 80 -11.86 -8.29 0.60
C VAL A 80 -10.51 -7.58 0.51
N LEU A 81 -9.59 -7.81 1.47
CA LEU A 81 -8.25 -7.19 1.45
C LEU A 81 -7.45 -7.60 0.21
N ARG A 82 -7.56 -8.86 -0.22
CA ARG A 82 -6.89 -9.30 -1.46
C ARG A 82 -7.45 -8.62 -2.71
N CYS A 83 -8.71 -8.21 -2.69
CA CYS A 83 -9.27 -7.41 -3.77
C CYS A 83 -8.65 -6.01 -3.77
N LEU A 84 -8.59 -5.37 -2.60
CA LEU A 84 -7.96 -4.05 -2.44
C LEU A 84 -6.49 -4.07 -2.86
N ASP A 85 -5.70 -5.02 -2.36
CA ASP A 85 -4.26 -5.19 -2.68
C ASP A 85 -3.97 -5.40 -4.17
N ARG A 86 -4.93 -5.97 -4.92
CA ARG A 86 -4.79 -6.21 -6.36
C ARG A 86 -5.15 -5.00 -7.22
N ASN A 87 -5.96 -4.09 -6.69
CA ASN A 87 -6.56 -3.01 -7.48
C ASN A 87 -6.06 -1.62 -7.08
N LEU A 88 -5.46 -1.49 -5.89
CA LEU A 88 -5.00 -0.22 -5.35
C LEU A 88 -3.47 -0.17 -5.28
N PRO A 89 -2.87 1.03 -5.29
CA PRO A 89 -1.43 1.16 -5.10
C PRO A 89 -0.99 0.57 -3.74
N PRO A 90 0.14 -0.15 -3.65
CA PRO A 90 0.54 -0.85 -2.41
C PRO A 90 0.80 0.03 -1.20
N TRP A 91 1.01 1.33 -1.42
CA TRP A 91 1.22 2.34 -0.38
C TRP A 91 -0.05 3.13 -0.05
N ASP A 92 -1.14 2.86 -0.77
CA ASP A 92 -2.41 3.52 -0.59
C ASP A 92 -3.26 2.72 0.39
N HIS A 93 -3.54 3.35 1.53
CA HIS A 93 -4.27 2.76 2.64
C HIS A 93 -5.41 3.68 3.08
N GLU A 94 -6.01 4.42 2.15
CA GLU A 94 -7.15 5.30 2.42
C GLU A 94 -8.36 4.88 1.60
N LEU A 95 -9.53 4.81 2.23
CA LEU A 95 -10.81 4.65 1.56
C LEU A 95 -11.67 5.87 1.89
N ASP A 96 -12.14 6.60 0.88
CA ASP A 96 -12.98 7.79 1.09
C ASP A 96 -14.32 7.40 1.71
N LEU A 97 -14.87 6.27 1.27
CA LEU A 97 -16.17 5.77 1.71
C LEU A 97 -16.17 4.25 1.79
N VAL A 98 -16.67 3.74 2.90
CA VAL A 98 -17.17 2.37 3.01
C VAL A 98 -18.67 2.43 3.22
N LEU A 99 -19.43 1.77 2.35
CA LEU A 99 -20.89 1.65 2.44
C LEU A 99 -21.24 0.20 2.80
N ILE A 100 -21.89 -0.02 3.93
CA ILE A 100 -22.42 -1.32 4.33
C ILE A 100 -23.91 -1.35 4.04
N THR A 101 -24.33 -2.28 3.19
CA THR A 101 -25.72 -2.38 2.74
C THR A 101 -26.63 -2.94 3.82
N HIS A 102 -26.15 -3.91 4.61
CA HIS A 102 -26.84 -4.49 5.76
C HIS A 102 -25.87 -5.25 6.67
N TYR A 103 -26.34 -5.61 7.86
CA TYR A 103 -25.52 -6.16 8.94
C TYR A 103 -25.34 -7.68 8.92
N ASP A 104 -25.74 -8.34 7.84
CA ASP A 104 -25.49 -9.77 7.72
C ASP A 104 -23.99 -10.03 7.63
N ARG A 105 -23.57 -11.14 8.24
CA ARG A 105 -22.15 -11.44 8.42
C ARG A 105 -21.41 -11.46 7.09
N ASP A 106 -22.03 -11.93 6.02
CA ASP A 106 -21.46 -11.97 4.68
C ASP A 106 -21.41 -10.62 3.95
N HIS A 107 -21.79 -9.52 4.61
CA HIS A 107 -21.60 -8.16 4.08
C HIS A 107 -20.72 -7.29 4.99
N VAL A 108 -20.77 -7.47 6.31
CA VAL A 108 -20.02 -6.65 7.29
C VAL A 108 -18.81 -7.37 7.92
N GLY A 109 -18.66 -8.67 7.70
CA GLY A 109 -17.65 -9.50 8.38
C GLY A 109 -16.20 -9.07 8.13
N GLY A 110 -15.87 -8.58 6.94
CA GLY A 110 -14.53 -8.10 6.60
C GLY A 110 -14.22 -6.68 7.09
N LEU A 111 -15.20 -5.93 7.58
CA LEU A 111 -15.05 -4.52 7.95
C LEU A 111 -13.99 -4.31 9.04
N VAL A 112 -13.93 -5.20 10.03
CA VAL A 112 -12.93 -5.12 11.11
C VAL A 112 -11.51 -5.23 10.55
N SER A 113 -11.30 -6.14 9.59
CA SER A 113 -10.01 -6.31 8.92
C SER A 113 -9.63 -5.09 8.09
N ILE A 114 -10.61 -4.46 7.42
CA ILE A 114 -10.41 -3.23 6.66
C ILE A 114 -9.97 -2.10 7.60
N LEU A 115 -10.71 -1.86 8.69
CA LEU A 115 -10.40 -0.79 9.66
C LEU A 115 -9.05 -0.96 10.36
N GLY A 116 -8.53 -2.20 10.42
CA GLY A 116 -7.20 -2.47 10.95
C GLY A 116 -6.03 -2.07 10.03
N ILE A 117 -6.29 -1.85 8.74
CA ILE A 117 -5.27 -1.60 7.71
C ILE A 117 -5.49 -0.26 6.99
N TYR A 118 -6.74 0.01 6.62
CA TYR A 118 -7.14 1.20 5.87
C TYR A 118 -7.71 2.26 6.79
N ARG A 119 -7.33 3.51 6.53
CA ARG A 119 -8.02 4.68 7.05
C ARG A 119 -9.30 4.89 6.26
N VAL A 120 -10.44 4.64 6.89
CA VAL A 120 -11.75 4.92 6.31
C VAL A 120 -12.19 6.33 6.71
N LEU A 121 -12.39 7.22 5.73
CA LEU A 121 -12.78 8.60 5.99
C LEU A 121 -14.26 8.71 6.35
N ASN A 122 -15.11 7.98 5.64
CA ASN A 122 -16.55 7.94 5.88
C ASN A 122 -17.01 6.47 5.89
N LEU A 123 -17.78 6.11 6.91
CA LEU A 123 -18.48 4.83 6.99
C LEU A 123 -19.98 5.14 7.00
N VAL A 124 -20.71 4.60 6.03
CA VAL A 124 -22.16 4.72 5.94
C VAL A 124 -22.73 3.31 6.06
N ALA A 125 -23.69 3.14 6.96
CA ALA A 125 -24.45 1.91 7.14
C ALA A 125 -25.90 2.29 7.45
N ASP A 126 -26.82 1.35 7.24
CA ASP A 126 -28.21 1.50 7.71
C ASP A 126 -28.27 1.50 9.25
N ASP A 127 -29.42 1.77 9.86
CA ASP A 127 -29.56 1.65 11.31
C ASP A 127 -29.33 0.19 11.76
N PRO A 128 -28.46 -0.07 12.76
CA PRO A 128 -28.25 -1.42 13.25
C PRO A 128 -29.55 -2.01 13.81
N PRO A 129 -29.78 -3.33 13.67
CA PRO A 129 -30.93 -3.98 14.28
C PRO A 129 -30.98 -3.67 15.78
N GLN A 130 -32.18 -3.46 16.34
CA GLN A 130 -32.35 -3.08 17.77
C GLN A 130 -31.61 -4.03 18.73
N ALA A 131 -31.56 -5.32 18.40
CA ALA A 131 -30.83 -6.32 19.18
C ALA A 131 -29.31 -6.05 19.27
N PHE A 132 -28.73 -5.40 18.26
CA PHE A 132 -27.32 -4.99 18.25
C PHE A 132 -27.08 -3.78 19.16
N THR A 133 -27.97 -2.79 19.15
CA THR A 133 -27.90 -1.60 20.01
C THR A 133 -28.14 -1.95 21.48
N GLU A 134 -29.05 -2.89 21.76
CA GLU A 134 -29.31 -3.38 23.13
C GLU A 134 -28.12 -4.15 23.71
N ALA A 135 -27.41 -4.91 22.88
CA ALA A 135 -26.24 -5.68 23.29
C ALA A 135 -24.97 -4.81 23.42
N ASN A 136 -24.94 -3.65 22.76
CA ASN A 136 -23.77 -2.77 22.75
C ASN A 136 -24.19 -1.28 22.78
N PRO A 137 -24.55 -0.75 23.97
CA PRO A 137 -25.18 0.57 24.12
C PRO A 137 -24.23 1.77 23.87
N GLU A 138 -22.98 1.52 23.49
CA GLU A 138 -22.00 2.57 23.17
C GLU A 138 -22.01 2.98 21.68
N PHE A 139 -22.86 2.35 20.86
CA PHE A 139 -23.12 2.75 19.46
C PHE A 139 -24.38 3.63 19.34
#